data_AF-A0A914Y672-F1
#
_entry.id   AF-A0A914Y672-F1
#
_cell.length_a   1.000
_cell.length_b   1.000
_cell.length_c   1.000
_cell.angle_alpha   90.00
_cell.angle_beta   90.00
_cell.angle_gamma   90.00
#
_symmetry.space_group_name_H-M   'P 1'
#
loop_
_entity.id
_entity.type
_entity.pdbx_description
1 polymer ?
#
loop_
_entity_poly.entity_id
_entity_poly.type
_entity_poly.pdbx_seq_one_letter_code
_entity_poly.pdbx_strand_id
1 'polypeptide(L)'
;MFDKFKVRGIKLPNDNLKYKILSTDDVNEEINKLVEKCLEVIEEVSPQNCQKMICHFKWNCNKLLEKFYEADSFVHFLKKNNIDLSVPLTSEAMIDSFIQSNPLYKWCPNKSNGCTFVVKMDDDSEVEEIACQCGLTYCIQCYGIPHSPFPCILIHEWTIQLDEFKNIYLHNVIWPQLP
;
A
#
# COMPACT_ATOMS: atom_id res chain seq x y z
N MET A 1 -31.96 -20.14 15.76
CA MET A 1 -32.35 -19.62 14.44
C MET A 1 -31.57 -18.34 14.23
N PHE A 2 -30.27 -18.47 13.91
CA PHE A 2 -29.39 -17.33 13.69
C PHE A 2 -29.64 -16.84 12.27
N ASP A 3 -30.21 -15.65 12.19
CA ASP A 3 -30.67 -15.09 10.94
C ASP A 3 -29.48 -14.72 10.05
N LYS A 4 -29.67 -14.98 8.76
CA LYS A 4 -28.67 -14.87 7.71
C LYS A 4 -28.28 -13.40 7.54
N PHE A 5 -27.08 -13.02 7.98
CA PHE A 5 -26.47 -11.76 7.54
C PHE A 5 -26.16 -11.86 6.05
N LYS A 6 -27.13 -11.36 5.29
CA LYS A 6 -27.14 -11.26 3.84
C LYS A 6 -26.10 -10.22 3.44
N VAL A 7 -24.96 -10.70 2.97
CA VAL A 7 -23.95 -9.93 2.24
C VAL A 7 -24.61 -9.29 1.01
N ARG A 8 -24.67 -7.96 0.95
CA ARG A 8 -24.95 -7.17 -0.27
C ARG A 8 -24.64 -5.68 -0.03
N GLY A 9 -23.54 -5.23 -0.62
CA GLY A 9 -23.39 -3.87 -1.16
C GLY A 9 -23.73 -2.68 -0.25
N ILE A 10 -23.16 -2.63 0.97
CA ILE A 10 -23.16 -1.38 1.71
C ILE A 10 -22.10 -0.47 1.09
N LYS A 11 -22.50 0.39 0.14
CA LYS A 11 -21.86 1.70 0.01
C LYS A 11 -22.18 2.40 1.32
N LEU A 12 -21.23 2.45 2.26
CA LEU A 12 -21.35 3.36 3.40
C LEU A 12 -21.35 4.77 2.83
N PRO A 13 -22.45 5.54 2.93
CA PRO A 13 -22.38 6.96 2.66
C PRO A 13 -21.78 7.60 3.91
N ASN A 14 -20.56 8.13 3.85
CA ASN A 14 -20.05 8.92 4.97
C ASN A 14 -19.09 9.99 4.46
N ASP A 15 -19.58 11.22 4.40
CA ASP A 15 -18.88 12.46 4.04
C ASP A 15 -17.76 12.86 5.05
N ASN A 16 -17.23 11.91 5.83
CA ASN A 16 -16.17 12.18 6.80
C ASN A 16 -15.28 10.95 7.07
N LEU A 17 -15.09 10.10 6.05
CA LEU A 17 -14.06 9.05 6.13
C LEU A 17 -12.68 9.71 6.10
N LYS A 18 -11.89 9.41 7.13
CA LYS A 18 -10.48 9.77 7.31
C LYS A 18 -9.51 9.06 6.35
N TYR A 19 -10.06 8.36 5.36
CA TYR A 19 -9.33 7.63 4.33
C TYR A 19 -10.13 7.62 3.02
N LYS A 20 -9.42 7.41 1.92
CA LYS A 20 -9.98 7.26 0.57
C LYS A 20 -9.54 5.94 -0.04
N ILE A 21 -10.43 5.30 -0.78
CA ILE A 21 -10.09 4.16 -1.63
C ILE A 21 -9.83 4.66 -3.04
N LEU A 22 -8.64 4.37 -3.55
CA LEU A 22 -8.14 4.76 -4.85
C LEU A 22 -7.98 3.52 -5.73
N SER A 23 -8.30 3.67 -7.01
CA SER A 23 -7.88 2.75 -8.05
C SER A 23 -6.42 2.99 -8.44
N THR A 24 -5.85 2.10 -9.25
CA THR A 24 -4.52 2.30 -9.84
C THR A 24 -4.45 3.54 -10.73
N ASP A 25 -5.56 3.91 -11.38
CA ASP A 25 -5.62 5.08 -12.25
C ASP A 25 -5.59 6.38 -11.43
N ASP A 26 -6.32 6.42 -10.30
CA ASP A 26 -6.27 7.54 -9.37
C ASP A 26 -4.84 7.75 -8.81
N VAL A 27 -4.13 6.66 -8.51
CA VAL A 27 -2.74 6.74 -8.05
C VAL A 27 -1.80 7.19 -9.17
N ASN A 28 -2.02 6.73 -10.41
CA ASN A 28 -1.26 7.21 -11.57
C ASN A 28 -1.45 8.72 -11.78
N GLU A 29 -2.64 9.27 -11.57
CA GLU A 29 -2.86 10.71 -11.64
C GLU A 29 -2.06 11.47 -10.58
N GLU A 30 -1.99 10.98 -9.34
CA GLU A 30 -1.17 11.59 -8.28
C GLU A 30 0.33 11.53 -8.63
N ILE A 31 0.79 10.41 -9.21
CA ILE A 31 2.15 10.26 -9.72
C ILE A 31 2.43 11.28 -10.83
N ASN A 32 1.52 11.41 -11.80
CA ASN A 32 1.68 12.32 -12.93
C ASN A 32 1.76 13.78 -12.46
N LYS A 33 0.91 14.19 -11.50
CA LYS A 33 1.00 15.54 -10.89
C LYS A 33 2.35 15.79 -10.21
N LEU A 34 2.94 14.77 -9.59
CA LEU A 34 4.26 14.88 -8.98
C LEU A 34 5.37 14.99 -10.03
N VAL A 35 5.27 14.22 -11.11
CA VAL A 35 6.20 14.27 -12.25
C VAL A 35 6.15 15.61 -12.95
N GLU A 36 4.95 16.16 -13.19
CA GLU A 36 4.75 17.50 -13.77
C GLU A 36 5.48 18.56 -12.96
N LYS A 37 5.35 18.56 -11.62
CA LYS A 37 6.09 19.47 -10.73
C LYS A 37 7.61 19.36 -10.88
N CYS A 38 8.15 18.16 -11.09
CA CYS A 38 9.59 18.01 -11.30
C CYS A 38 10.01 18.47 -12.71
N LEU A 39 9.14 18.30 -13.73
CA LEU A 39 9.38 18.75 -15.10
C LEU A 39 9.30 20.27 -15.29
N GLU A 40 8.53 20.97 -14.46
CA GLU A 40 8.53 22.44 -14.40
C GLU A 40 9.92 23.01 -14.06
N VAL A 41 10.79 22.21 -13.44
CA VAL A 41 12.14 22.59 -13.01
C VAL A 41 13.23 21.95 -13.88
N ILE A 42 13.07 20.66 -14.20
CA ILE A 42 13.99 19.90 -15.05
C ILE A 42 13.47 19.97 -16.50
N GLU A 43 13.70 21.10 -17.16
CA GLU A 43 13.33 21.28 -18.57
C GLU A 43 13.99 20.22 -19.48
N GLU A 44 13.38 19.97 -20.64
CA GLU A 44 13.89 19.08 -21.71
C GLU A 44 13.97 17.56 -21.40
N VAL A 45 13.41 17.10 -20.28
CA VAL A 45 13.31 15.66 -19.95
C VAL A 45 11.92 15.12 -20.28
N SER A 46 11.84 13.92 -20.88
CA SER A 46 10.55 13.28 -21.12
C SER A 46 9.87 12.83 -19.82
N PRO A 47 8.53 12.81 -19.73
CA PRO A 47 7.84 12.34 -18.53
C PRO A 47 8.25 10.94 -18.08
N GLN A 48 8.52 10.02 -19.02
CA GLN A 48 8.94 8.65 -18.72
C GLN A 48 10.34 8.61 -18.09
N ASN A 49 11.25 9.48 -18.54
CA ASN A 49 12.58 9.57 -17.96
C ASN A 49 12.51 10.22 -16.57
N CYS A 50 11.68 11.25 -16.40
CA CYS A 50 11.43 11.87 -15.11
C CYS A 50 10.82 10.89 -14.10
N GLN A 51 9.84 10.07 -14.52
CA GLN A 51 9.27 8.98 -13.70
C GLN A 51 10.36 8.01 -13.19
N LYS A 52 11.26 7.57 -14.07
CA LYS A 52 12.37 6.68 -13.67
C LYS A 52 13.32 7.36 -12.68
N MET A 53 13.65 8.62 -12.93
CA MET A 53 14.51 9.41 -12.05
C MET A 53 13.87 9.58 -10.68
N ILE A 54 12.64 10.08 -10.60
CA ILE A 54 11.97 10.33 -9.32
C ILE A 54 11.69 9.03 -8.55
N CYS A 55 11.36 7.93 -9.24
CA CYS A 55 11.24 6.60 -8.66
C CYS A 55 12.55 6.14 -8.00
N HIS A 56 13.70 6.36 -8.65
CA HIS A 56 15.02 6.05 -8.08
C HIS A 56 15.29 6.83 -6.78
N PHE A 57 14.81 8.07 -6.70
CA PHE A 57 14.91 8.91 -5.50
C PHE A 57 13.75 8.72 -4.51
N LYS A 58 13.02 7.60 -4.59
CA LYS A 58 11.90 7.29 -3.69
C LYS A 58 10.88 8.42 -3.62
N TRP A 59 10.56 9.01 -4.77
CA TRP A 59 9.53 10.04 -4.91
C TRP A 59 9.85 11.36 -4.19
N ASN A 60 11.13 11.58 -3.85
CA ASN A 60 11.61 12.83 -3.27
C ASN A 60 12.12 13.78 -4.37
N CYS A 61 11.25 14.68 -4.83
CA CYS A 61 11.59 15.63 -5.91
C CYS A 61 12.74 16.56 -5.51
N ASN A 62 12.79 17.06 -4.26
CA ASN A 62 13.87 17.96 -3.81
C ASN A 62 15.24 17.30 -3.90
N LYS A 63 15.37 16.06 -3.41
CA LYS A 63 16.63 15.30 -3.48
C LYS A 63 17.04 15.01 -4.92
N LEU A 64 16.08 14.74 -5.79
CA LEU A 64 16.34 14.60 -7.22
C LEU A 64 16.91 15.88 -7.81
N LEU A 65 16.25 17.03 -7.55
CA LEU A 65 16.66 18.34 -8.07
C LEU A 65 18.04 18.74 -7.56
N GLU A 66 18.33 18.58 -6.27
CA GLU A 66 19.65 18.83 -5.70
C GLU A 66 20.74 18.06 -6.46
N LYS A 67 20.53 16.75 -6.68
CA LYS A 67 21.51 15.91 -7.39
C LYS A 67 21.58 16.21 -8.89
N PHE A 68 20.48 16.65 -9.48
CA PHE A 68 20.43 17.05 -10.88
C PHE A 68 21.27 18.30 -11.14
N TYR A 69 21.12 19.33 -10.30
CA TYR A 69 21.87 20.59 -10.45
C TYR A 69 23.32 20.51 -9.95
N GLU A 70 23.66 19.54 -9.11
CA GLU A 70 25.06 19.22 -8.76
C GLU A 70 25.87 18.61 -9.92
N ALA A 71 25.21 18.15 -10.99
CA ALA A 71 25.86 17.46 -12.09
C ALA A 71 26.20 18.42 -13.25
N ASP A 72 27.37 18.21 -13.86
CA ASP A 72 27.82 19.04 -15.00
C ASP A 72 26.98 18.83 -16.27
N SER A 73 26.28 17.70 -16.37
CA SER A 73 25.41 17.35 -17.50
C SER A 73 24.43 16.24 -17.15
N PHE A 74 23.37 16.10 -17.96
CA PHE A 74 22.40 15.00 -17.81
C PHE A 74 23.05 13.61 -17.84
N VAL A 75 24.00 13.38 -18.75
CA VAL A 75 24.71 12.10 -18.84
C VAL A 75 25.58 11.85 -17.61
N HIS A 76 26.23 12.89 -17.08
CA HIS A 76 26.98 12.80 -15.83
C HIS A 76 26.05 12.44 -14.66
N PHE A 77 24.90 13.10 -14.56
CA PHE A 77 23.89 12.82 -13.54
C PHE A 77 23.44 11.35 -13.56
N LEU A 78 23.08 10.82 -14.73
CA LEU A 78 22.61 9.43 -14.86
C LEU A 78 23.69 8.43 -14.44
N LYS A 79 24.94 8.63 -14.90
CA LYS A 79 26.06 7.75 -14.54
C LYS A 79 26.39 7.82 -13.05
N LYS A 80 26.48 9.02 -12.48
CA LYS A 80 26.84 9.24 -11.07
C LYS A 80 25.83 8.60 -10.11
N ASN A 81 24.54 8.61 -10.48
CA ASN A 81 23.47 8.06 -9.65
C ASN A 81 23.06 6.63 -10.06
N ASN A 82 23.77 6.00 -11.02
CA ASN A 82 23.45 4.66 -11.53
C ASN A 82 22.00 4.51 -12.03
N ILE A 83 21.51 5.52 -12.77
CA ILE A 83 20.16 5.52 -13.36
C ILE A 83 20.25 5.03 -14.80
N ASP A 84 19.64 3.89 -15.07
CA ASP A 84 19.51 3.34 -16.42
C ASP A 84 18.13 3.65 -17.00
N LEU A 85 18.09 4.54 -18.00
CA LEU A 85 16.85 4.92 -18.68
C LEU A 85 16.46 3.97 -19.82
N SER A 86 17.31 2.99 -20.17
CA SER A 86 17.01 2.02 -21.23
C SER A 86 16.01 0.95 -20.78
N VAL A 87 15.99 0.63 -19.48
CA VAL A 87 15.08 -0.36 -18.90
C VAL A 87 13.68 0.26 -18.76
N PRO A 88 12.63 -0.34 -19.32
CA PRO A 88 11.27 0.18 -19.14
C PRO A 88 10.83 0.02 -17.68
N LEU A 89 10.27 1.08 -17.12
CA LEU A 89 9.56 1.03 -15.84
C LEU A 89 8.09 0.78 -16.15
N THR A 90 7.54 -0.34 -15.69
CA THR A 90 6.12 -0.65 -15.89
C THR A 90 5.27 0.23 -14.98
N SER A 91 4.02 0.47 -15.36
CA SER A 91 3.05 1.20 -14.53
C SER A 91 2.86 0.53 -13.18
N GLU A 92 2.77 -0.80 -13.14
CA GLU A 92 2.65 -1.55 -11.89
C GLU A 92 3.86 -1.34 -10.96
N ALA A 93 5.09 -1.47 -11.46
CA ALA A 93 6.29 -1.27 -10.66
C ALA A 93 6.42 0.18 -10.16
N MET A 94 5.98 1.14 -10.97
CA MET A 94 5.95 2.56 -10.61
C MET A 94 4.96 2.81 -9.46
N ILE A 95 3.73 2.31 -9.57
CA ILE A 95 2.72 2.43 -8.51
C ILE A 95 3.17 1.73 -7.22
N ASP A 96 3.71 0.51 -7.33
CA ASP A 96 4.24 -0.24 -6.19
C ASP A 96 5.34 0.55 -5.47
N SER A 97 6.29 1.14 -6.22
CA SER A 97 7.34 1.99 -5.66
C SER A 97 6.78 3.24 -4.97
N PHE A 98 5.78 3.90 -5.59
CA PHE A 98 5.14 5.08 -5.03
C PHE A 98 4.47 4.77 -3.70
N ILE A 99 3.70 3.69 -3.62
CA ILE A 99 2.99 3.29 -2.40
C ILE A 99 3.99 2.88 -1.32
N GLN A 100 5.02 2.10 -1.65
CA GLN A 100 6.04 1.67 -0.68
C GLN A 100 6.84 2.85 -0.10
N SER A 101 6.98 3.94 -0.85
CA SER A 101 7.73 5.13 -0.41
C SER A 101 6.87 6.12 0.39
N ASN A 102 5.54 5.96 0.39
CA ASN A 102 4.62 6.91 0.99
C ASN A 102 3.75 6.23 2.07
N PRO A 103 3.97 6.49 3.38
CA PRO A 103 3.29 5.79 4.47
C PRO A 103 1.77 6.03 4.52
N LEU A 104 1.30 7.12 3.90
CA LEU A 104 -0.12 7.44 3.77
C LEU A 104 -0.85 6.54 2.77
N TYR A 105 -0.12 5.82 1.91
CA TYR A 105 -0.71 4.92 0.92
C TYR A 105 -0.43 3.47 1.32
N LYS A 106 -1.45 2.62 1.26
CA LYS A 106 -1.34 1.19 1.54
C LYS A 106 -2.14 0.38 0.56
N TRP A 107 -1.56 -0.71 0.05
CA TRP A 107 -2.32 -1.69 -0.74
C TRP A 107 -3.41 -2.36 0.10
N CYS A 108 -4.51 -2.73 -0.55
CA CYS A 108 -5.45 -3.70 0.01
C CYS A 108 -4.72 -5.04 0.26
N PRO A 109 -4.90 -5.70 1.42
CA PRO A 109 -4.27 -7.00 1.69
C PRO A 109 -4.75 -8.11 0.73
N ASN A 110 -5.87 -7.90 0.04
CA ASN A 110 -6.36 -8.80 -1.00
C ASN A 110 -5.67 -8.63 -2.36
N LYS A 111 -4.55 -7.88 -2.46
CA LYS A 111 -3.79 -7.71 -3.72
C LYS A 111 -3.35 -9.05 -4.31
N SER A 112 -2.95 -10.00 -3.47
CA SER A 112 -2.57 -11.35 -3.89
C SER A 112 -3.69 -12.13 -4.58
N ASN A 113 -4.95 -11.77 -4.33
CA ASN A 113 -6.12 -12.37 -4.97
C ASN A 113 -6.75 -11.45 -6.04
N GLY A 114 -5.96 -10.51 -6.59
CA GLY A 114 -6.36 -9.69 -7.74
C GLY A 114 -7.03 -8.35 -7.41
N CYS A 115 -7.05 -7.93 -6.14
CA CYS A 115 -7.50 -6.58 -5.80
C CYS A 115 -6.45 -5.51 -6.18
N THR A 116 -6.87 -4.44 -6.85
CA THR A 116 -5.99 -3.34 -7.28
C THR A 116 -6.25 -2.03 -6.54
N PHE A 117 -7.05 -2.07 -5.47
CA PHE A 117 -7.37 -0.87 -4.71
C PHE A 117 -6.31 -0.53 -3.67
N VAL A 118 -6.13 0.77 -3.48
CA VAL A 118 -5.16 1.40 -2.57
C VAL A 118 -5.92 2.27 -1.58
N VAL A 119 -5.49 2.25 -0.33
CA VAL A 119 -6.01 3.12 0.72
C VAL A 119 -5.08 4.32 0.83
N LYS A 120 -5.62 5.54 0.72
CA LYS A 120 -4.94 6.79 1.09
C LYS A 120 -5.51 7.26 2.41
N MET A 121 -4.67 7.36 3.43
CA MET A 121 -5.03 7.88 4.76
C MET A 121 -4.77 9.39 4.80
N ASP A 122 -5.57 10.10 5.59
CA ASP A 122 -5.22 11.47 5.99
C ASP A 122 -4.08 11.43 7.04
N ASP A 123 -3.26 12.48 7.10
CA ASP A 123 -2.02 12.51 7.88
C ASP A 123 -2.25 12.33 9.40
N ASP A 124 -3.32 12.93 9.92
CA ASP A 124 -3.63 12.97 11.36
C ASP A 124 -4.72 11.96 11.79
N SER A 125 -4.89 10.89 11.02
CA SER A 125 -6.04 10.03 11.14
C SER A 125 -5.75 8.69 11.81
N GLU A 126 -6.24 8.55 13.04
CA GLU A 126 -6.40 7.27 13.72
C GLU A 126 -7.58 6.50 13.12
N VAL A 127 -7.37 5.89 11.95
CA VAL A 127 -8.30 4.93 11.36
C VAL A 127 -7.81 3.54 11.69
N GLU A 128 -8.66 2.72 12.30
CA GLU A 128 -8.37 1.31 12.49
C GLU A 128 -9.04 0.47 11.41
N GLU A 129 -10.30 0.73 11.08
CA GLU A 129 -11.09 -0.07 10.15
C GLU A 129 -11.13 0.51 8.74
N ILE A 130 -10.82 -0.32 7.74
CA ILE A 130 -10.95 0.00 6.32
C ILE A 130 -11.91 -0.98 5.66
N ALA A 131 -12.93 -0.43 5.02
CA ALA A 131 -13.76 -1.16 4.06
C ALA A 131 -13.27 -0.88 2.63
N CYS A 132 -12.72 -1.91 1.98
CA CYS A 132 -12.26 -1.84 0.60
C CYS A 132 -13.42 -2.11 -0.38
N GLN A 133 -13.34 -1.55 -1.58
CA GLN A 133 -14.31 -1.79 -2.66
C GLN A 133 -14.32 -3.25 -3.16
N CYS A 134 -13.29 -4.05 -2.88
CA CYS A 134 -13.32 -5.49 -3.14
C CYS A 134 -14.21 -6.28 -2.16
N GLY A 135 -14.82 -5.61 -1.17
CA GLY A 135 -15.68 -6.21 -0.17
C GLY A 135 -14.97 -6.71 1.08
N LEU A 136 -13.64 -6.56 1.17
CA LEU A 136 -12.88 -6.89 2.37
C LEU A 136 -12.91 -5.72 3.36
N THR A 137 -13.23 -6.02 4.61
CA THR A 137 -13.08 -5.09 5.74
C THR A 137 -11.99 -5.61 6.67
N TYR A 138 -11.03 -4.75 7.02
CA TYR A 138 -9.84 -5.15 7.76
C TYR A 138 -9.29 -4.01 8.64
N CYS A 139 -8.45 -4.37 9.61
CA CYS A 139 -7.67 -3.42 10.37
C CYS A 139 -6.46 -2.93 9.56
N ILE A 140 -6.30 -1.61 9.37
CA ILE A 140 -5.20 -1.05 8.54
C ILE A 140 -3.80 -1.19 9.14
N GLN A 141 -3.72 -1.48 10.44
CA GLN A 141 -2.45 -1.66 11.14
C GLN A 141 -1.94 -3.10 11.03
N CYS A 142 -2.81 -4.09 11.30
CA CYS A 142 -2.42 -5.50 11.32
C CYS A 142 -2.92 -6.32 10.12
N TYR A 143 -3.76 -5.75 9.26
CA TYR A 143 -4.43 -6.40 8.13
C TYR A 143 -5.35 -7.58 8.49
N GLY A 144 -5.65 -7.76 9.79
CA GLY A 144 -6.60 -8.74 10.30
C GLY A 144 -8.04 -8.23 10.30
N ILE A 145 -8.92 -8.94 11.01
CA ILE A 145 -10.29 -8.49 11.21
C ILE A 145 -10.32 -7.16 11.99
N PRO A 146 -11.28 -6.26 11.74
CA PRO A 146 -11.50 -5.09 12.57
C PRO A 146 -11.75 -5.50 14.02
N HIS A 147 -11.10 -4.81 14.95
CA HIS A 147 -11.01 -5.28 16.33
C HIS A 147 -11.13 -4.17 17.37
N SER A 148 -11.64 -3.00 16.97
CA SER A 148 -11.99 -1.94 17.91
C SER A 148 -12.97 -2.48 18.98
N PRO A 149 -12.78 -2.16 20.27
CA PRO A 149 -11.84 -1.18 20.83
C PRO A 149 -10.48 -1.76 21.28
N PHE A 150 -10.17 -3.01 20.95
CA PHE A 150 -8.95 -3.65 21.40
C PHE A 150 -7.76 -3.28 20.49
N PRO A 151 -6.58 -2.96 21.04
CA PRO A 151 -5.39 -2.70 20.23
C PRO A 151 -4.90 -3.98 19.52
N CYS A 152 -4.23 -3.81 18.38
CA CYS A 152 -3.72 -4.94 17.57
C CYS A 152 -2.87 -5.94 18.39
N ILE A 153 -2.11 -5.44 19.38
CA ILE A 153 -1.23 -6.26 20.22
C ILE A 153 -2.01 -7.35 20.97
N LEU A 154 -3.17 -7.02 21.56
CA LEU A 154 -3.97 -7.98 22.31
C LEU A 154 -4.59 -9.03 21.39
N ILE A 155 -5.02 -8.63 20.20
CA ILE A 155 -5.57 -9.54 19.19
C ILE A 155 -4.52 -10.52 18.68
N HIS A 156 -3.29 -10.04 18.48
CA HIS A 156 -2.17 -10.89 18.09
C HIS A 156 -1.86 -11.93 19.18
N GLU A 157 -1.75 -11.50 20.45
CA GLU A 157 -1.50 -12.39 21.58
C GLU A 157 -2.59 -13.46 21.74
N TRP A 158 -3.87 -13.09 21.64
CA TRP A 158 -4.98 -14.04 21.71
C TRP A 158 -4.96 -15.05 20.57
N THR A 159 -4.58 -14.63 19.37
CA THR A 159 -4.52 -15.54 18.20
C THR A 159 -3.42 -16.59 18.37
N ILE A 160 -2.25 -16.19 18.87
CA ILE A 160 -1.14 -17.12 19.17
C ILE A 160 -1.57 -18.15 20.21
N GLN A 161 -2.19 -17.70 21.30
CA GLN A 161 -2.68 -18.62 22.35
C GLN A 161 -3.67 -19.63 21.78
N LEU A 162 -4.63 -19.21 20.96
CA LEU A 162 -5.60 -20.11 20.34
C LEU A 162 -4.95 -21.14 19.42
N ASP A 163 -3.91 -20.78 18.67
CA ASP A 163 -3.20 -21.71 17.80
C ASP A 163 -2.33 -22.69 18.61
N GLU A 164 -1.70 -22.24 19.70
CA GLU A 164 -1.04 -23.14 20.67
C GLU A 164 -2.04 -24.14 21.28
N PHE A 165 -3.23 -23.68 21.69
CA PHE A 165 -4.29 -24.55 22.18
C PHE A 165 -4.75 -25.56 21.12
N LYS A 166 -5.03 -25.14 19.88
CA LYS A 166 -5.42 -26.06 18.80
C LYS A 166 -4.34 -27.11 18.54
N ASN A 167 -3.06 -26.71 18.56
CA ASN A 167 -1.95 -27.64 18.40
C ASN A 167 -1.89 -28.68 19.53
N ILE A 168 -2.19 -28.29 20.78
CA ILE A 168 -2.28 -29.22 21.91
C ILE A 168 -3.43 -30.22 21.71
N TYR A 169 -4.61 -29.78 21.25
CA TYR A 169 -5.76 -30.68 21.07
C TYR A 169 -5.63 -31.59 19.84
N LEU A 170 -4.97 -31.15 18.76
CA LEU A 170 -4.71 -31.97 17.58
C LEU A 170 -3.64 -33.04 17.82
N HIS A 171 -2.66 -32.78 18.70
CA HIS A 171 -1.63 -33.75 19.04
C HIS A 171 -1.99 -34.71 20.19
N ASN A 172 -3.00 -34.40 21.03
CA ASN A 172 -3.29 -35.19 22.24
C ASN A 172 -4.67 -35.86 22.30
N VAL A 173 -5.52 -35.82 21.26
CA VAL A 173 -6.92 -36.35 21.36
C VAL A 173 -7.35 -37.29 20.21
N ILE A 174 -6.47 -37.79 19.35
CA ILE A 174 -6.81 -38.84 18.35
C ILE A 174 -5.60 -39.79 18.24
N TRP A 175 -5.49 -40.99 18.83
CA TRP A 175 -6.42 -42.09 19.11
C TRP A 175 -6.00 -42.85 20.40
N PRO A 176 -6.91 -43.24 21.32
CA PRO A 176 -6.71 -44.47 22.07
C PRO A 176 -6.99 -45.64 21.11
N GLN A 177 -5.97 -46.45 20.84
CA GLN A 177 -6.13 -47.77 20.22
C GLN A 177 -7.11 -48.57 21.08
N LEU A 178 -8.34 -48.76 20.60
CA LEU A 178 -9.25 -49.74 21.18
C LEU A 178 -8.68 -51.14 20.90
N PRO A 179 -8.65 -52.05 21.90
CA PRO A 179 -8.26 -53.45 21.67
C PRO A 179 -9.25 -54.19 20.75
#